data_AF-W5LXM1-F1
#
_entry.id   AF-W5LXM1-F1
#
_cell.length_a   1.000
_cell.length_b   1.000
_cell.length_c   1.000
_cell.angle_alpha   90.00
_cell.angle_beta   90.00
_cell.angle_gamma   90.00
#
_symmetry.space_group_name_H-M   'P 1'
#
loop_
_entity.id
_entity.type
_entity.pdbx_description
1 polymer ?
#
loop_
_entity_poly.entity_id
_entity_poly.type
_entity_poly.pdbx_seq_one_letter_code
_entity_poly.pdbx_strand_id
1 'polypeptide(L)'
;MVQDYRQAEVQRLETRVVSPLKTYGDIIKHKRADLKKLSAERNREIKELEKLEKMRQRNPSDRQAISQAESNAQKASADANRTTRQLEETISDFQRQKMEDIKKIFMEFITVEMLFHAKALEVYSNTFQNLENFDMEKDMETFRSRIQMYNGTLDSQTLQSVQSTSSVHRYPSPTPSSTRQSTLRRQNPVEEEEEEESSEEEEDLHNVRAMYEYEYAKSRRKKPSTQGGHRAQAQ
;
A
#
# COMPACT_ATOMS: atom_id res chain seq x y z
N MET A 1 1.94 -8.74 -27.47
CA MET A 1 3.26 -8.06 -27.55
C MET A 1 3.78 -7.79 -26.14
N VAL A 2 5.09 -7.51 -25.96
CA VAL A 2 5.67 -7.24 -24.62
C VAL A 2 4.97 -6.10 -23.87
N GLN A 3 4.42 -5.13 -24.61
CA GLN A 3 3.65 -4.02 -24.05
C GLN A 3 2.37 -4.46 -23.33
N ASP A 4 1.71 -5.54 -23.77
CA ASP A 4 0.51 -6.04 -23.10
C ASP A 4 0.85 -6.58 -21.71
N TYR A 5 2.01 -7.23 -21.57
CA TYR A 5 2.50 -7.71 -20.28
C TYR A 5 2.91 -6.56 -19.35
N ARG A 6 3.51 -5.49 -19.90
CA ARG A 6 3.81 -4.27 -19.14
C ARG A 6 2.53 -3.59 -18.66
N GLN A 7 1.51 -3.51 -19.51
CA GLN A 7 0.23 -2.93 -19.11
C GLN A 7 -0.43 -3.74 -17.99
N ALA A 8 -0.37 -5.08 -18.08
CA ALA A 8 -0.88 -5.97 -17.04
C ALA A 8 -0.09 -5.85 -15.71
N GLU A 9 1.23 -5.67 -15.79
CA GLU A 9 2.09 -5.37 -14.64
C GLU A 9 1.63 -4.10 -13.94
N VAL A 10 1.49 -2.98 -14.66
CA VAL A 10 1.03 -1.70 -14.11
C VAL A 10 -0.30 -1.84 -13.38
N GLN A 11 -1.29 -2.51 -14.00
CA GLN A 11 -2.59 -2.73 -13.38
C GLN A 11 -2.51 -3.57 -12.09
N ARG A 12 -1.64 -4.59 -12.08
CA ARG A 12 -1.41 -5.44 -10.91
C ARG A 12 -0.69 -4.68 -9.79
N LEU A 13 0.29 -3.84 -10.13
CA LEU A 13 0.98 -2.99 -9.16
C LEU A 13 0.01 -2.00 -8.52
N GLU A 14 -0.85 -1.33 -9.31
CA GLU A 14 -1.85 -0.41 -8.76
C GLU A 14 -2.79 -1.14 -7.79
N THR A 15 -3.27 -2.33 -8.16
CA THR A 15 -4.26 -3.06 -7.37
C THR A 15 -3.66 -3.74 -6.14
N ARG A 16 -2.47 -4.34 -6.24
CA ARG A 16 -1.90 -5.22 -5.20
C ARG A 16 -0.87 -4.54 -4.32
N VAL A 17 -0.34 -3.39 -4.75
CA VAL A 17 0.72 -2.66 -4.02
C VAL A 17 0.22 -1.27 -3.66
N VAL A 18 -0.14 -0.46 -4.65
CA VAL A 18 -0.48 0.95 -4.44
C VAL A 18 -1.78 1.11 -3.66
N SER A 19 -2.86 0.43 -4.07
CA SER A 19 -4.16 0.55 -3.40
C SER A 19 -4.10 0.11 -1.93
N PRO A 20 -3.49 -1.03 -1.55
CA PRO A 20 -3.34 -1.41 -0.14
C PRO A 20 -2.53 -0.39 0.67
N LEU A 21 -1.48 0.20 0.10
CA LEU A 21 -0.71 1.26 0.76
C LEU A 21 -1.55 2.52 0.98
N LYS A 22 -2.36 2.92 -0.02
CA LYS A 22 -3.28 4.07 0.11
C LYS A 22 -4.31 3.87 1.22
N THR A 23 -4.88 2.66 1.34
CA THR A 23 -5.87 2.35 2.39
C THR A 23 -5.33 2.51 3.81
N TYR A 24 -4.00 2.46 4.02
CA TYR A 24 -3.42 2.68 5.34
C TYR A 24 -3.66 4.10 5.88
N GLY A 25 -3.89 5.10 5.03
CA GLY A 25 -4.29 6.45 5.46
C GLY A 25 -5.58 6.40 6.30
N ASP A 26 -6.62 5.75 5.78
CA ASP A 26 -7.91 5.60 6.48
C ASP A 26 -7.77 4.74 7.74
N ILE A 27 -7.00 3.65 7.67
CA ILE A 27 -6.75 2.77 8.83
C ILE A 27 -6.12 3.57 9.97
N ILE A 28 -5.09 4.37 9.68
CA ILE A 28 -4.40 5.20 10.68
C ILE A 28 -5.35 6.25 11.25
N LYS A 29 -6.15 6.90 10.41
CA LYS A 29 -7.17 7.87 10.83
C LYS A 29 -8.17 7.25 11.82
N HIS A 30 -8.69 6.07 11.51
CA HIS A 30 -9.61 5.35 12.40
C HIS A 30 -8.94 4.93 13.71
N LYS A 31 -7.73 4.38 13.66
CA LYS A 31 -6.97 4.02 14.87
C LYS A 31 -6.70 5.24 15.74
N ARG A 32 -6.37 6.39 15.16
CA ARG A 32 -6.19 7.66 15.90
C ARG A 32 -7.48 8.07 16.62
N ALA A 33 -8.64 7.93 15.97
CA ALA A 33 -9.93 8.22 16.61
C ALA A 33 -10.22 7.28 17.80
N ASP A 34 -9.93 5.98 17.67
CA ASP A 34 -10.06 5.01 18.77
C ASP A 34 -9.14 5.38 19.95
N LEU A 35 -7.90 5.77 19.66
CA LEU A 35 -6.94 6.23 20.67
C LEU A 35 -7.44 7.47 21.42
N LYS A 36 -7.99 8.46 20.71
CA LYS A 36 -8.56 9.67 21.33
C LYS A 36 -9.71 9.31 22.29
N LYS A 37 -10.58 8.37 21.91
CA LYS A 37 -11.69 7.90 22.76
C LYS A 37 -11.18 7.21 24.03
N LEU A 38 -10.21 6.31 23.91
CA LEU A 38 -9.63 5.61 25.06
C LEU A 38 -8.89 6.58 26.00
N SER A 39 -8.20 7.59 25.43
CA SER A 39 -7.49 8.62 26.19
C SER A 39 -8.45 9.50 27.02
N ALA A 40 -9.64 9.81 26.48
CA ALA A 40 -10.64 10.62 27.20
C ALA A 40 -11.06 9.98 28.54
N GLU A 41 -11.11 8.65 28.63
CA GLU A 41 -11.45 7.93 29.86
C GLU A 41 -10.32 8.02 30.90
N ARG A 42 -9.06 7.96 30.47
CA ARG A 42 -7.90 8.21 31.34
C ARG A 42 -7.89 9.64 31.87
N ASN A 43 -8.21 10.62 31.03
CA ASN A 43 -8.35 12.01 31.44
C ASN A 43 -9.49 12.21 32.45
N ARG A 44 -10.55 11.40 32.38
CA ARG A 44 -11.63 11.42 33.37
C ARG A 44 -11.17 10.89 34.73
N GLU A 45 -10.37 9.83 34.77
CA GLU A 45 -9.75 9.33 36.00
C GLU A 45 -8.92 10.42 36.68
N ILE A 46 -8.04 11.08 35.92
CA ILE A 46 -7.20 12.18 36.44
C ILE A 46 -8.06 13.26 37.09
N LYS A 47 -9.13 13.70 36.41
CA LYS A 47 -10.03 14.74 36.93
C LYS A 47 -10.76 14.31 38.22
N GLU A 48 -11.22 13.07 38.32
CA GLU A 48 -11.89 12.58 39.54
C GLU A 48 -10.91 12.42 40.71
N LEU A 49 -9.66 12.01 40.46
CA LEU A 49 -8.62 11.94 41.48
C LEU A 49 -8.24 13.33 42.01
N GLU A 50 -8.02 14.31 41.12
CA GLU A 50 -7.77 15.69 41.51
C GLU A 50 -8.92 16.29 42.31
N LYS A 51 -10.16 16.00 41.90
CA LYS A 51 -11.36 16.47 42.60
C LYS A 51 -11.43 15.92 44.02
N LEU A 52 -11.16 14.62 44.19
CA LEU A 52 -11.10 13.99 45.51
C LEU A 52 -10.01 14.64 46.39
N GLU A 53 -8.82 14.86 45.85
CA GLU A 53 -7.70 15.46 46.58
C GLU A 53 -8.03 16.89 47.04
N LYS A 54 -8.57 17.72 46.14
CA LYS A 54 -9.03 19.09 46.46
C LYS A 54 -10.10 19.09 47.55
N MET A 55 -11.03 18.13 47.53
CA MET A 55 -12.10 18.05 48.51
C MET A 55 -11.58 17.68 49.90
N ARG A 56 -10.64 16.73 49.99
CA ARG A 56 -9.96 16.36 51.23
C ARG A 56 -9.20 17.53 51.85
N GLN A 57 -8.54 18.35 51.02
CA GLN A 57 -7.79 19.52 51.49
C GLN A 57 -8.70 20.67 51.94
N ARG A 58 -9.79 20.94 51.21
CA ARG A 58 -10.65 22.10 51.46
C ARG A 58 -11.60 21.91 52.63
N ASN A 59 -12.17 20.71 52.81
CA ASN A 59 -13.12 20.45 53.88
C ASN A 59 -13.01 19.00 54.41
N PRO A 60 -11.99 18.70 55.23
CA PRO A 60 -11.75 17.34 55.73
C PRO A 60 -12.85 16.78 56.64
N SER A 61 -13.71 17.66 57.18
CA SER A 61 -14.81 17.27 58.06
C SER A 61 -16.05 16.75 57.30
N ASP A 62 -16.17 17.05 56.01
CA ASP A 62 -17.29 16.60 55.18
C ASP A 62 -17.05 15.16 54.67
N ARG A 63 -17.15 14.22 55.60
CA ARG A 63 -16.90 12.80 55.33
C ARG A 63 -17.85 12.22 54.29
N GLN A 64 -19.09 12.71 54.21
CA GLN A 64 -20.06 12.21 53.26
C GLN A 64 -19.68 12.61 51.82
N ALA A 65 -19.32 13.88 51.58
CA ALA A 65 -18.89 14.31 50.26
C ALA A 65 -17.57 13.64 49.83
N ILE A 66 -16.62 13.48 50.75
CA ILE A 66 -15.35 12.78 50.50
C ILE A 66 -15.61 11.32 50.13
N SER A 67 -16.46 10.61 50.87
CA SER A 67 -16.79 9.20 50.59
C SER A 67 -17.44 9.03 49.21
N GLN A 68 -18.33 9.95 48.81
CA GLN A 68 -18.92 9.92 47.46
C GLN A 68 -17.87 10.17 46.37
N ALA A 69 -16.95 11.12 46.59
CA ALA A 69 -15.86 11.40 45.65
C ALA A 69 -14.87 10.22 45.55
N GLU A 70 -14.60 9.51 46.65
CA GLU A 70 -13.79 8.30 46.66
C GLU A 70 -14.41 7.19 45.82
N SER A 71 -15.72 6.96 45.94
CA SER A 71 -16.41 5.97 45.12
C SER A 71 -16.34 6.32 43.62
N ASN A 72 -16.52 7.59 43.27
CA ASN A 72 -16.40 8.05 41.89
C ASN A 72 -14.98 7.88 41.34
N ALA A 73 -13.96 8.23 42.11
CA ALA A 73 -12.56 8.08 41.74
C ALA A 73 -12.16 6.61 41.60
N GLN A 74 -12.61 5.73 42.50
CA GLN A 74 -12.38 4.28 42.40
C GLN A 74 -13.02 3.71 41.13
N LYS A 75 -14.26 4.10 40.82
CA LYS A 75 -14.93 3.70 39.59
C LYS A 75 -14.16 4.16 38.35
N ALA A 76 -13.81 5.45 38.29
CA ALA A 76 -13.05 6.01 37.18
C ALA A 76 -11.68 5.32 37.01
N SER A 77 -11.03 4.93 38.11
CA SER A 77 -9.77 4.18 38.07
C SER A 77 -9.95 2.75 37.58
N ALA A 78 -11.03 2.06 37.98
CA ALA A 78 -11.34 0.74 37.44
C ALA A 78 -11.59 0.80 35.92
N ASP A 79 -12.35 1.80 35.45
CA ASP A 79 -12.63 2.04 34.04
C ASP A 79 -11.33 2.37 33.26
N ALA A 80 -10.48 3.24 33.78
CA ALA A 80 -9.19 3.59 33.15
C ALA A 80 -8.20 2.43 33.09
N ASN A 81 -8.14 1.58 34.11
CA ASN A 81 -7.33 0.36 34.07
C ASN A 81 -7.81 -0.61 32.98
N ARG A 82 -9.14 -0.72 32.80
CA ARG A 82 -9.73 -1.53 31.73
C ARG A 82 -9.37 -0.95 30.36
N THR A 83 -9.52 0.35 30.14
CA THR A 83 -9.21 0.96 28.83
C THR A 83 -7.72 0.98 28.51
N THR A 84 -6.85 1.05 29.52
CA THR A 84 -5.41 0.89 29.32
C THR A 84 -5.08 -0.48 28.70
N ARG A 85 -5.70 -1.56 29.18
CA ARG A 85 -5.53 -2.90 28.59
C ARG A 85 -6.06 -2.97 27.16
N GLN A 86 -7.25 -2.40 26.93
CA GLN A 86 -7.83 -2.34 25.58
C GLN A 86 -6.96 -1.53 24.61
N LEU A 87 -6.31 -0.48 25.10
CA LEU A 87 -5.36 0.33 24.35
C LEU A 87 -4.12 -0.49 23.96
N GLU A 88 -3.53 -1.22 24.91
CA GLU A 88 -2.39 -2.11 24.66
C GLU A 88 -2.73 -3.18 23.61
N GLU A 89 -3.89 -3.82 23.72
CA GLU A 89 -4.39 -4.80 22.75
C GLU A 89 -4.57 -4.16 21.37
N THR A 90 -5.24 -3.01 21.30
CA THR A 90 -5.48 -2.29 20.04
C THR A 90 -4.18 -1.89 19.34
N ILE A 91 -3.19 -1.41 20.09
CA ILE A 91 -1.87 -1.07 19.56
C ILE A 91 -1.14 -2.33 19.09
N SER A 92 -1.13 -3.39 19.89
CA SER A 92 -0.47 -4.65 19.56
C SER A 92 -1.03 -5.25 18.28
N ASP A 93 -2.36 -5.31 18.15
CA ASP A 93 -3.05 -5.82 16.98
C ASP A 93 -2.78 -4.97 15.74
N PHE A 94 -2.77 -3.64 15.88
CA PHE A 94 -2.41 -2.75 14.79
C PHE A 94 -0.96 -2.96 14.32
N GLN A 95 0.00 -3.09 15.24
CA GLN A 95 1.40 -3.33 14.87
C GLN A 95 1.59 -4.69 14.19
N ARG A 96 0.90 -5.72 14.68
CA ARG A 96 0.89 -7.05 14.05
C ARG A 96 0.35 -6.95 12.62
N GLN A 97 -0.84 -6.39 12.46
CA GLN A 97 -1.49 -6.22 11.15
C GLN A 97 -0.59 -5.45 10.18
N LYS A 98 0.02 -4.35 10.64
CA LYS A 98 0.97 -3.55 9.86
C LYS A 98 2.15 -4.37 9.35
N MET A 99 2.74 -5.21 10.19
CA MET A 99 3.86 -6.07 9.79
C MET A 99 3.44 -7.13 8.78
N GLU A 100 2.29 -7.76 9.00
CA GLU A 100 1.74 -8.77 8.08
C GLU A 100 1.40 -8.18 6.72
N ASP A 101 0.78 -7.00 6.70
CA ASP A 101 0.42 -6.30 5.46
C ASP A 101 1.63 -5.80 4.69
N ILE A 102 2.62 -5.20 5.37
CA ILE A 102 3.87 -4.78 4.73
C ILE A 102 4.54 -5.99 4.08
N LYS A 103 4.67 -7.10 4.82
CA LYS A 103 5.24 -8.33 4.27
C LYS A 103 4.46 -8.78 3.02
N LYS A 104 3.13 -8.81 3.09
CA LYS A 104 2.28 -9.21 1.97
C LYS A 104 2.46 -8.28 0.77
N ILE A 105 2.37 -6.97 0.95
CA ILE A 105 2.49 -5.96 -0.12
C ILE A 105 3.83 -6.10 -0.85
N PHE A 106 4.93 -6.23 -0.12
CA PHE A 106 6.26 -6.40 -0.74
C PHE A 106 6.42 -7.76 -1.42
N MET A 107 5.85 -8.83 -0.86
CA MET A 107 5.82 -10.13 -1.54
C MET A 107 5.04 -10.04 -2.86
N GLU A 108 3.94 -9.30 -2.88
CA GLU A 108 3.13 -9.11 -4.10
C GLU A 108 3.86 -8.27 -5.14
N PHE A 109 4.55 -7.21 -4.72
CA PHE A 109 5.40 -6.41 -5.59
C PHE A 109 6.43 -7.30 -6.31
N ILE A 110 7.23 -8.05 -5.55
CA ILE A 110 8.27 -8.93 -6.09
C ILE A 110 7.64 -9.97 -7.03
N THR A 111 6.51 -10.56 -6.66
CA THR A 111 5.83 -11.57 -7.48
C THR A 111 5.34 -11.00 -8.82
N VAL A 112 4.82 -9.78 -8.82
CA VAL A 112 4.35 -9.10 -10.05
C VAL A 112 5.52 -8.78 -10.98
N GLU A 113 6.61 -8.21 -10.45
CA GLU A 113 7.84 -7.91 -11.20
C GLU A 113 8.47 -9.18 -11.80
N MET A 114 8.59 -10.24 -10.99
CA MET A 114 9.10 -11.54 -11.47
C MET A 114 8.27 -12.10 -12.63
N LEU A 115 6.95 -11.99 -12.54
CA LEU A 115 6.05 -12.49 -13.58
C LEU A 115 6.19 -11.68 -14.88
N PHE A 116 6.32 -10.36 -14.79
CA PHE A 116 6.59 -9.52 -15.96
C PHE A 116 7.95 -9.86 -16.58
N HIS A 117 9.01 -9.89 -15.78
CA HIS A 117 10.36 -10.18 -16.28
C HIS A 117 10.46 -11.56 -16.95
N ALA A 118 9.84 -12.59 -16.37
CA ALA A 118 9.78 -13.91 -16.98
C ALA A 118 9.10 -13.88 -18.36
N LYS A 119 7.97 -13.18 -18.47
CA LYS A 119 7.24 -13.06 -19.75
C LYS A 119 7.95 -12.20 -20.77
N ALA A 120 8.58 -11.12 -20.34
CA ALA A 120 9.40 -10.28 -21.20
C ALA A 120 10.58 -11.08 -21.78
N LEU A 121 11.29 -11.82 -20.92
CA LEU A 121 12.40 -12.67 -21.35
C LEU A 121 11.94 -13.73 -22.36
N GLU A 122 10.84 -14.43 -22.08
CA GLU A 122 10.24 -15.42 -22.99
C GLU A 122 9.96 -14.82 -24.38
N VAL A 123 9.29 -13.66 -24.42
CA VAL A 123 8.95 -12.98 -25.68
C VAL A 123 10.21 -12.54 -26.43
N TYR A 124 11.20 -11.98 -25.73
CA TYR A 124 12.43 -11.51 -26.36
C TYR A 124 13.30 -12.67 -26.86
N SER A 125 13.46 -13.73 -26.09
CA SER A 125 14.22 -14.92 -26.53
C SER A 125 13.59 -15.56 -27.76
N ASN A 126 12.26 -15.67 -27.81
CA ASN A 126 11.55 -16.21 -28.97
C ASN A 126 11.69 -15.29 -30.20
N THR A 127 11.58 -13.97 -29.99
CA THR A 127 11.81 -12.99 -31.06
C THR A 127 13.24 -13.05 -31.60
N PHE A 128 14.23 -13.19 -30.71
CA PHE A 128 15.64 -13.33 -31.08
C PHE A 128 15.85 -14.58 -31.93
N GLN A 129 15.32 -15.74 -31.52
CA GLN A 129 15.41 -16.98 -32.30
C GLN A 129 14.73 -16.85 -33.67
N ASN A 130 13.59 -16.16 -33.76
CA ASN A 130 12.94 -15.93 -35.06
C ASN A 130 13.81 -15.07 -36.00
N LEU A 131 14.53 -14.09 -35.46
CA LEU A 131 15.46 -13.26 -36.23
C LEU A 131 16.74 -14.00 -36.59
N GLU A 132 17.24 -14.87 -35.73
CA GLU A 132 18.40 -15.71 -36.01
C GLU A 132 18.12 -16.71 -37.14
N ASN A 133 16.90 -17.27 -37.15
CA ASN A 133 16.44 -18.18 -38.21
C ASN A 133 15.95 -17.45 -39.48
N PHE A 134 16.15 -16.13 -39.58
CA PHE A 134 15.75 -15.35 -40.75
C PHE A 134 16.68 -15.65 -41.94
N ASP A 135 16.19 -16.46 -42.89
CA ASP A 135 16.94 -16.83 -44.08
C ASP A 135 16.66 -15.85 -45.24
N MET A 136 17.48 -14.81 -45.28
CA MET A 136 17.37 -13.75 -46.28
C MET A 136 17.52 -14.27 -47.71
N GLU A 137 18.39 -15.26 -47.97
CA GLU A 137 18.64 -15.70 -49.34
C GLU A 137 17.44 -16.49 -49.87
N LYS A 138 16.88 -17.38 -49.07
CA LYS A 138 15.65 -18.11 -49.41
C LYS A 138 14.47 -17.17 -49.64
N ASP A 139 14.31 -16.15 -48.80
CA ASP A 139 13.26 -15.15 -48.96
C ASP A 139 13.46 -14.29 -50.22
N MET A 140 14.71 -13.92 -50.53
CA MET A 140 15.07 -13.21 -51.75
C MET A 140 14.89 -14.05 -53.01
N GLU A 141 15.20 -15.34 -52.97
CA GLU A 141 14.94 -16.27 -54.08
C GLU A 141 13.43 -16.38 -54.33
N THR A 142 12.64 -16.56 -53.26
CA THR A 142 11.17 -16.57 -53.34
C THR A 142 10.63 -15.28 -53.97
N PHE A 143 11.20 -14.13 -53.60
CA PHE A 143 10.84 -12.84 -54.18
C PHE A 143 11.20 -12.74 -55.68
N ARG A 144 12.43 -13.14 -56.05
CA ARG A 144 12.90 -13.15 -57.45
C ARG A 144 12.04 -14.05 -58.33
N SER A 145 11.71 -15.26 -57.90
CA SER A 145 10.85 -16.18 -58.66
C SER A 145 9.46 -15.59 -58.93
N ARG A 146 8.89 -14.84 -57.97
CA ARG A 146 7.59 -14.17 -58.15
C ARG A 146 7.66 -12.99 -59.12
N ILE A 147 8.76 -12.22 -59.14
CA ILE A 147 8.97 -11.16 -60.13
C ILE A 147 9.19 -11.76 -61.52
N GLN A 148 10.01 -12.80 -61.63
CA GLN A 148 10.36 -13.41 -62.92
C GLN A 148 9.15 -14.07 -63.59
N MET A 149 8.17 -14.60 -62.83
CA MET A 149 6.90 -15.07 -63.39
C MET A 149 6.08 -13.99 -64.10
N TYR A 150 6.26 -12.71 -63.80
CA TYR A 150 5.60 -11.61 -64.52
C TYR A 150 6.36 -11.14 -65.77
N ASN A 151 7.63 -11.52 -65.93
CA ASN A 151 8.45 -11.15 -67.09
C ASN A 151 8.51 -12.24 -68.16
N GLY A 152 7.85 -13.38 -67.92
CA GLY A 152 7.89 -14.55 -68.80
C GLY A 152 6.53 -14.95 -69.37
N THR A 153 5.80 -14.02 -69.98
CA THR A 153 4.90 -14.28 -71.14
C THR A 153 4.28 -12.97 -71.64
N LEU A 154 4.97 -12.33 -72.59
CA LEU A 154 4.32 -11.63 -73.70
C LEU A 154 4.77 -12.37 -74.96
N ASP A 155 4.31 -13.60 -75.11
CA ASP A 155 4.11 -14.18 -76.43
C ASP A 155 2.68 -14.70 -76.52
N SER A 156 2.07 -14.27 -77.61
CA SER A 156 0.67 -14.43 -77.99
C SER A 156 0.29 -15.91 -78.11
N GLN A 157 -0.99 -16.22 -77.83
CA GLN A 157 -1.67 -17.51 -78.01
C GLN A 157 -1.43 -18.51 -76.87
N THR A 158 -2.34 -18.67 -75.93
CA THR A 158 -3.55 -19.46 -76.18
C THR A 158 -4.64 -19.05 -75.19
N LEU A 159 -5.72 -18.46 -75.71
CA LEU A 159 -7.00 -18.42 -75.02
C LEU A 159 -7.53 -19.86 -74.93
N GLN A 160 -7.51 -20.48 -73.75
CA GLN A 160 -8.46 -21.54 -73.43
C GLN A 160 -8.92 -21.45 -71.97
N SER A 161 -10.11 -20.87 -71.86
CA SER A 161 -11.08 -20.93 -70.78
C SER A 161 -11.14 -22.26 -70.02
N VAL A 162 -11.07 -22.19 -68.69
CA VAL A 162 -11.99 -22.88 -67.75
C VAL A 162 -11.85 -22.18 -66.38
N GLN A 163 -12.75 -21.25 -66.06
CA GLN A 163 -13.93 -21.43 -65.20
C GLN A 163 -13.62 -21.84 -63.74
N SER A 164 -14.00 -20.93 -62.83
CA SER A 164 -14.53 -21.21 -61.48
C SER A 164 -13.49 -21.59 -60.40
N THR A 165 -13.41 -21.02 -59.20
CA THR A 165 -14.32 -20.19 -58.39
C THR A 165 -13.51 -19.20 -57.53
N SER A 166 -13.72 -17.90 -57.70
CA SER A 166 -13.19 -16.90 -56.78
C SER A 166 -14.06 -16.85 -55.51
N SER A 167 -13.53 -17.39 -54.40
CA SER A 167 -14.01 -17.07 -53.05
C SER A 167 -12.86 -16.43 -52.28
N VAL A 168 -12.47 -15.23 -52.72
CA VAL A 168 -11.51 -14.40 -51.99
C VAL A 168 -12.22 -13.87 -50.75
N HIS A 169 -11.89 -14.45 -49.60
CA HIS A 169 -12.18 -13.85 -48.30
C HIS A 169 -11.49 -12.48 -48.24
N ARG A 170 -12.33 -11.46 -48.30
CA ARG A 170 -12.02 -10.05 -48.11
C ARG A 170 -11.57 -9.84 -46.66
N TYR A 171 -10.28 -9.59 -46.45
CA TYR A 171 -9.81 -8.93 -45.23
C TYR A 171 -9.59 -7.44 -45.52
N PRO A 172 -10.04 -6.54 -44.63
CA PRO A 172 -10.17 -5.13 -44.94
C PRO A 172 -8.84 -4.39 -44.75
N SER A 173 -8.46 -3.58 -45.74
CA SER A 173 -7.45 -2.54 -45.60
C SER A 173 -7.97 -1.44 -44.65
N PRO A 174 -7.16 -0.92 -43.70
CA PRO A 174 -7.54 0.27 -42.97
C PRO A 174 -7.37 1.49 -43.87
N THR A 175 -8.45 2.25 -44.02
CA THR A 175 -8.50 3.57 -44.65
C THR A 175 -7.74 4.61 -43.80
N PRO A 176 -7.12 5.64 -44.42
CA PRO A 176 -6.57 6.77 -43.70
C PRO A 176 -7.70 7.75 -43.38
N SER A 177 -8.21 7.72 -42.14
CA SER A 177 -9.19 8.70 -41.68
C SER A 177 -8.51 9.81 -40.89
N SER A 178 -8.47 10.98 -41.52
CA SER A 178 -8.68 12.32 -40.95
C SER A 178 -8.05 12.62 -39.59
N THR A 179 -6.99 13.42 -39.63
CA THR A 179 -6.58 14.34 -38.56
C THR A 179 -7.80 15.05 -37.98
N ARG A 180 -8.19 14.67 -36.77
CA ARG A 180 -8.98 15.52 -35.87
C ARG A 180 -8.02 16.10 -34.85
N GLN A 181 -7.84 17.42 -34.91
CA GLN A 181 -7.28 18.20 -33.81
C GLN A 181 -8.15 17.97 -32.58
N SER A 182 -7.70 17.11 -31.66
CA SER A 182 -8.12 17.20 -30.26
C SER A 182 -7.18 18.17 -29.58
N THR A 183 -7.72 19.36 -29.29
CA THR A 183 -7.15 20.31 -28.34
C THR A 183 -6.70 19.58 -27.07
N LEU A 184 -5.39 19.55 -26.83
CA LEU A 184 -4.80 19.30 -25.52
C LEU A 184 -5.26 20.43 -24.60
N ARG A 185 -6.43 20.25 -24.00
CA ARG A 185 -6.86 21.01 -22.84
C ARG A 185 -6.02 20.49 -21.68
N ARG A 186 -4.87 21.14 -21.48
CA ARG A 186 -3.98 21.01 -20.32
C ARG A 186 -4.87 21.10 -19.08
N GLN A 187 -5.07 19.97 -18.41
CA GLN A 187 -5.68 19.93 -17.10
C GLN A 187 -4.78 20.76 -16.18
N ASN A 188 -5.45 21.60 -15.39
CA ASN A 188 -4.84 22.45 -14.39
C ASN A 188 -3.89 21.63 -13.50
N PRO A 189 -2.84 22.26 -12.94
CA PRO A 189 -2.10 21.65 -11.85
C PRO A 189 -3.11 21.27 -10.77
N VAL A 190 -3.03 20.03 -10.30
CA VAL A 190 -3.60 19.66 -9.00
C VAL A 190 -2.93 20.61 -8.01
N GLU A 191 -3.69 21.54 -7.47
CA GLU A 191 -3.28 22.31 -6.29
C GLU A 191 -2.95 21.25 -5.24
N GLU A 192 -1.67 21.18 -4.87
CA GLU A 192 -1.26 20.53 -3.63
C GLU A 192 -2.03 21.28 -2.54
N GLU A 193 -3.12 20.68 -2.04
CA GLU A 193 -3.67 21.06 -0.75
C GLU A 193 -2.53 20.79 0.24
N GLU A 194 -1.78 21.84 0.56
CA GLU A 194 -1.02 21.90 1.79
C GLU A 194 -2.06 21.68 2.90
N GLU A 195 -2.17 20.43 3.37
CA GLU A 195 -2.81 20.14 4.63
C GLU A 195 -2.02 20.96 5.66
N GLU A 196 -2.55 22.12 6.05
CA GLU A 196 -2.10 22.82 7.24
C GLU A 196 -2.26 21.83 8.38
N GLU A 197 -1.17 21.17 8.74
CA GLU A 197 -1.05 20.30 9.90
C GLU A 197 -1.41 21.18 11.10
N SER A 198 -2.67 21.10 11.52
CA SER A 198 -3.22 21.93 12.57
C SER A 198 -2.31 21.82 13.78
N SER A 199 -1.85 22.95 14.31
CA SER A 199 -0.95 23.02 15.47
C SER A 199 -1.49 22.28 16.71
N GLU A 200 -2.80 21.98 16.74
CA GLU A 200 -3.44 21.14 17.75
C GLU A 200 -3.11 19.63 17.58
N GLU A 201 -2.82 19.17 16.35
CA GLU A 201 -2.47 17.78 16.04
C GLU A 201 -1.05 17.40 16.47
N GLU A 202 -0.09 18.31 16.33
CA GLU A 202 1.27 18.12 16.84
C GLU A 202 1.30 18.09 18.37
N GLU A 203 0.50 18.93 19.03
CA GLU A 203 0.42 19.01 20.49
C GLU A 203 -0.17 17.73 21.11
N ASP A 204 -1.19 17.15 20.46
CA ASP A 204 -1.79 15.86 20.82
C ASP A 204 -0.81 14.69 20.64
N LEU A 205 -0.07 14.65 19.53
CA LEU A 205 0.95 13.63 19.26
C LEU A 205 2.12 13.70 20.25
N HIS A 206 2.55 14.93 20.58
CA HIS A 206 3.59 15.15 21.58
C HIS A 206 3.16 14.67 22.97
N ASN A 207 1.89 14.89 23.35
CA ASN A 207 1.34 14.39 24.60
C ASN A 207 1.26 12.86 24.66
N VAL A 208 0.84 12.19 23.59
CA VAL A 208 0.80 10.72 23.51
C VAL A 208 2.20 10.13 23.59
N ARG A 209 3.17 10.72 22.89
CA ARG A 209 4.58 10.30 22.93
C ARG A 209 5.19 10.48 24.32
N ALA A 210 4.99 11.64 24.94
CA ALA A 210 5.47 11.92 26.29
C ALA A 210 4.85 10.97 27.33
N MET A 211 3.57 10.62 27.17
CA MET A 211 2.90 9.62 28.01
C MET A 211 3.53 8.23 27.87
N TYR A 212 3.81 7.80 26.62
CA TYR A 212 4.44 6.50 26.36
C TYR A 212 5.86 6.43 26.92
N GLU A 213 6.63 7.52 26.77
CA GLU A 213 7.98 7.63 27.34
C GLU A 213 7.96 7.60 28.88
N TYR A 214 6.96 8.23 29.51
CA TYR A 214 6.76 8.21 30.96
C TYR A 214 6.39 6.80 31.48
N GLU A 215 5.44 6.12 30.83
CA GLU A 215 5.03 4.74 31.12
C GLU A 215 6.21 3.75 30.96
N TYR A 216 6.98 3.89 29.88
CA TYR A 216 8.16 3.08 29.60
C TYR A 216 9.27 3.30 30.65
N ALA A 217 9.52 4.56 31.05
CA ALA A 217 10.48 4.90 32.09
C ALA A 217 10.07 4.37 33.47
N LYS A 218 8.77 4.46 33.81
CA LYS A 218 8.20 3.90 35.05
C LYS A 218 8.33 2.38 35.11
N SER A 219 8.16 1.70 33.97
CA SER A 219 8.30 0.24 33.85
C SER A 219 9.74 -0.23 34.04
N ARG A 220 10.75 0.57 33.63
CA ARG A 220 12.17 0.28 33.92
C ARG A 220 12.54 0.50 35.39
N ARG A 221 11.92 1.46 36.07
CA ARG A 221 12.16 1.73 37.51
C ARG A 221 11.62 0.64 38.44
N LYS A 222 10.70 -0.20 37.98
CA LYS A 222 10.14 -1.32 38.77
C LYS A 222 10.92 -2.64 38.67
N LYS A 223 12.01 -2.71 37.90
CA LYS A 223 12.90 -3.88 37.93
C LYS A 223 13.85 -3.76 39.13
N PRO A 224 13.83 -4.66 40.13
CA PRO A 224 14.83 -4.65 41.19
C PRO A 224 16.21 -4.93 40.58
N SER A 225 17.19 -4.12 40.95
CA SER A 225 18.60 -4.44 40.73
C SER A 225 18.97 -5.63 41.62
N THR A 226 18.88 -6.85 41.10
CA THR A 226 19.57 -7.98 41.72
C THR A 226 21.06 -7.84 41.43
N GLN A 227 21.75 -7.06 42.25
CA GLN A 227 23.19 -7.10 42.38
C GLN A 227 23.58 -7.00 43.86
N GLY A 228 23.88 -8.17 44.42
CA GLY A 228 24.67 -8.37 45.63
C GLY A 228 25.20 -9.80 45.49
N GLY A 229 26.50 -10.08 45.33
CA GLY A 229 27.64 -9.40 45.91
C GLY A 229 28.11 -10.17 47.14
N HIS A 230 28.51 -11.43 46.98
CA HIS A 230 29.35 -12.12 47.96
C HIS A 230 30.59 -12.70 47.28
N ARG A 231 31.67 -11.92 47.42
CA ARG A 231 33.05 -12.39 47.39
C ARG A 231 33.34 -12.97 48.78
N ALA A 232 33.75 -14.22 48.86
CA ALA A 232 34.49 -14.76 49.99
C ALA A 232 35.61 -15.67 49.46
N GLN A 233 36.80 -15.45 50.03
CA GLN A 233 38.09 -15.99 49.64
C GLN A 233 38.32 -17.42 50.15
N ALA A 234 39.34 -18.07 49.56
CA ALA A 234 40.27 -19.06 50.13
C ALA A 234 39.69 -20.41 50.60
N GLN A 235 40.06 -21.51 49.92
CA GLN A 235 41.33 -22.24 50.06
C GLN A 235 41.61 -22.99 48.76
#